data_AF-A0A0F9C727-F1
#
_entry.id   AF-A0A0F9C727-F1
#
_cell.length_a   1.000
_cell.length_b   1.000
_cell.length_c   1.000
_cell.angle_alpha   90.00
_cell.angle_beta   90.00
_cell.angle_gamma   90.00
#
_symmetry.space_group_name_H-M   'P 1'
#
loop_
_entity.id
_entity.type
_entity.pdbx_description
1 polymer ?
#
loop_
_entity_poly.entity_id
_entity_poly.type
_entity_poly.pdbx_seq_one_letter_code
_entity_poly.pdbx_strand_id
1 'polypeptide(L)'
;MKIVVALIVSLLYALPNAHAGAVDDAIEFLHPKLPKKLRKLYSENIEKQATKHKMNPLIVVALIHGESRFTNLTKNRTNDYGLMQIHWQRVPWLKGKKRSDLMDPKFNIYAGFMELAYWRRWCNGKRGVKGHRWIGHYFNGNSVKSRRYEWAIMRMYRKLLHYAKTRKAKISYYREAQGAHKYRAHRALS
;
A
#
# COMPACT_ATOMS: atom_id res chain seq x y z
N MET A 1 2.16 35.80 -0.46
CA MET A 1 2.17 34.69 -1.46
C MET A 1 2.68 33.33 -0.91
N LYS A 2 2.47 33.00 0.38
CA LYS A 2 2.94 31.73 1.00
C LYS A 2 1.82 30.70 1.25
N ILE A 3 0.56 31.08 1.04
CA ILE A 3 -0.62 30.27 1.38
C ILE A 3 -0.96 29.24 0.27
N VAL A 4 -0.68 29.57 -0.99
CA VAL A 4 -1.03 28.71 -2.14
C VAL A 4 -0.16 27.44 -2.21
N VAL A 5 1.10 27.50 -1.78
CA VAL A 5 2.00 26.32 -1.79
C VAL A 5 1.62 25.29 -0.72
N ALA A 6 1.09 25.73 0.43
CA ALA A 6 0.66 24.82 1.50
C ALA A 6 -0.62 24.02 1.13
N LEU A 7 -1.51 24.64 0.36
CA LEU A 7 -2.74 23.99 -0.13
C LEU A 7 -2.46 22.95 -1.23
N ILE A 8 -1.52 23.21 -2.15
CA ILE A 8 -1.14 22.24 -3.19
C ILE A 8 -0.40 21.03 -2.59
N VAL A 9 0.42 21.24 -1.56
CA VAL A 9 1.11 20.13 -0.86
C VAL A 9 0.11 19.30 -0.05
N SER A 10 -0.93 19.90 0.51
CA SER A 10 -1.98 19.15 1.25
C SER A 10 -2.86 18.31 0.32
N LEU A 11 -3.05 18.71 -0.94
CA LEU A 11 -3.83 17.93 -1.92
C LEU A 11 -3.13 16.64 -2.39
N LEU A 12 -1.80 16.58 -2.32
CA LEU A 12 -1.01 15.38 -2.63
C LEU A 12 -0.97 14.37 -1.46
N TYR A 13 -1.36 14.79 -0.26
CA TYR A 13 -1.42 13.97 0.95
C TYR A 13 -2.81 13.85 1.57
N ALA A 14 -3.82 14.53 1.01
CA ALA A 14 -5.21 14.16 1.20
C ALA A 14 -5.31 12.73 0.69
N LEU A 15 -5.24 11.76 1.62
CA LEU A 15 -5.34 10.34 1.33
C LEU A 15 -6.52 10.22 0.39
N PRO A 16 -6.32 9.93 -0.92
CA PRO A 16 -7.45 9.60 -1.74
C PRO A 16 -7.99 8.37 -1.04
N ASN A 17 -9.12 8.52 -0.35
CA ASN A 17 -9.81 7.44 0.33
C ASN A 17 -9.81 6.32 -0.68
N ALA A 18 -8.94 5.33 -0.48
CA ALA A 18 -8.87 4.19 -1.35
C ALA A 18 -10.28 3.64 -1.25
N HIS A 19 -11.03 3.75 -2.35
CA HIS A 19 -12.42 3.31 -2.40
C HIS A 19 -12.47 1.90 -1.79
N ALA A 20 -13.49 1.57 -1.00
CA ALA A 20 -13.63 0.22 -0.46
C ALA A 20 -13.41 -0.82 -1.59
N GLY A 21 -12.43 -1.71 -1.44
CA GLY A 21 -12.05 -2.70 -2.47
C GLY A 21 -10.93 -2.29 -3.43
N ALA A 22 -10.42 -1.06 -3.38
CA ALA A 22 -9.31 -0.62 -4.24
C ALA A 22 -8.01 -1.41 -3.98
N VAL A 23 -7.82 -1.92 -2.76
CA VAL A 23 -6.66 -2.77 -2.44
C VAL A 23 -6.86 -4.19 -2.98
N ASP A 24 -8.05 -4.78 -2.83
CA ASP A 24 -8.35 -6.10 -3.41
C ASP A 24 -8.19 -6.09 -4.94
N ASP A 25 -8.78 -5.09 -5.60
CA ASP A 25 -8.66 -4.86 -7.05
C ASP A 25 -7.20 -4.69 -7.49
N ALA A 26 -6.40 -3.95 -6.72
CA ALA A 26 -4.98 -3.74 -7.03
C ALA A 26 -4.17 -5.04 -6.89
N ILE A 27 -4.48 -5.88 -5.88
CA ILE A 27 -3.83 -7.17 -5.74
C ILE A 27 -4.27 -8.11 -6.87
N GLU A 28 -5.56 -8.10 -7.24
CA GLU A 28 -6.09 -8.89 -8.36
C GLU A 28 -5.42 -8.52 -9.68
N PHE A 29 -5.27 -7.22 -9.94
CA PHE A 29 -4.60 -6.70 -11.12
C PHE A 29 -3.15 -7.19 -11.24
N LEU A 30 -2.42 -7.28 -10.12
CA LEU A 30 -1.04 -7.76 -10.12
C LEU A 30 -0.92 -9.28 -10.09
N HIS A 31 -1.85 -9.95 -9.42
CA HIS A 31 -1.82 -11.38 -9.11
C HIS A 31 -3.20 -12.01 -9.30
N PRO A 32 -3.68 -12.15 -10.56
CA PRO A 32 -5.04 -12.62 -10.85
C PRO A 32 -5.28 -14.08 -10.43
N LYS A 33 -4.20 -14.86 -10.25
CA LYS A 33 -4.26 -16.26 -9.79
C LYS A 33 -4.22 -16.41 -8.27
N LEU A 34 -4.04 -15.33 -7.50
CA LEU A 34 -4.05 -15.41 -6.04
C LEU A 34 -5.49 -15.73 -5.56
N PRO A 35 -5.68 -16.75 -4.70
CA PRO A 35 -7.02 -17.10 -4.22
C PRO A 35 -7.75 -15.92 -3.59
N LYS A 36 -9.02 -15.71 -3.97
CA LYS A 36 -9.86 -14.60 -3.49
C LYS A 36 -9.90 -14.48 -1.97
N LYS A 37 -9.91 -15.61 -1.25
CA LYS A 37 -9.87 -15.63 0.23
C LYS A 37 -8.59 -15.02 0.79
N LEU A 38 -7.43 -15.35 0.21
CA LEU A 38 -6.14 -14.77 0.62
C LEU A 38 -6.05 -13.30 0.23
N ARG A 39 -6.53 -12.96 -0.98
CA ARG A 39 -6.56 -11.58 -1.46
C ARG A 39 -7.35 -10.66 -0.53
N LYS A 40 -8.56 -11.10 -0.15
CA LYS A 40 -9.41 -10.41 0.82
C LYS A 40 -8.75 -10.30 2.20
N LEU A 41 -8.14 -11.37 2.69
CA LEU A 41 -7.37 -11.35 3.94
C LEU A 41 -6.26 -10.29 3.90
N TYR A 42 -5.50 -10.24 2.80
CA TYR A 42 -4.42 -9.28 2.65
C TYR A 42 -4.95 -7.85 2.53
N SER A 43 -5.97 -7.62 1.70
CA SER A 43 -6.53 -6.29 1.50
C SER A 43 -7.10 -5.70 2.79
N GLU A 44 -7.86 -6.48 3.56
CA GLU A 44 -8.43 -6.04 4.84
C GLU A 44 -7.35 -5.66 5.85
N ASN A 45 -6.28 -6.45 5.95
CA ASN A 45 -5.17 -6.15 6.87
C ASN A 45 -4.35 -4.93 6.39
N ILE A 46 -4.13 -4.79 5.08
CA ILE A 46 -3.44 -3.63 4.51
C ILE A 46 -4.27 -2.36 4.75
N GLU A 47 -5.57 -2.36 4.45
CA GLU A 47 -6.46 -1.20 4.63
C GLU A 47 -6.56 -0.78 6.10
N LYS A 48 -6.69 -1.77 7.01
CA LYS A 48 -6.71 -1.54 8.46
C LYS A 48 -5.44 -0.82 8.93
N GLN A 49 -4.27 -1.32 8.56
CA GLN A 49 -3.01 -0.71 8.99
C GLN A 49 -2.73 0.60 8.25
N ALA A 50 -3.09 0.72 6.97
CA ALA A 50 -2.97 1.96 6.20
C ALA A 50 -3.74 3.11 6.85
N THR A 51 -4.97 2.83 7.30
CA THR A 51 -5.79 3.78 8.06
C THR A 51 -5.10 4.18 9.36
N LYS A 52 -4.70 3.20 10.17
CA LYS A 52 -4.02 3.44 11.46
C LYS A 52 -2.75 4.27 11.31
N HIS A 53 -1.97 4.01 10.27
CA HIS A 53 -0.68 4.65 10.03
C HIS A 53 -0.76 5.85 9.10
N LYS A 54 -1.95 6.30 8.66
CA LYS A 54 -2.13 7.40 7.70
C LYS A 54 -1.20 7.25 6.49
N MET A 55 -1.28 6.11 5.81
CA MET A 55 -0.45 5.77 4.66
C MET A 55 -1.35 5.34 3.51
N ASN A 56 -1.00 5.69 2.27
CA ASN A 56 -1.76 5.20 1.13
C ASN A 56 -1.57 3.68 1.01
N PRO A 57 -2.63 2.85 1.06
CA PRO A 57 -2.48 1.40 1.05
C PRO A 57 -1.85 0.85 -0.23
N LEU A 58 -1.99 1.53 -1.37
CA LEU A 58 -1.43 1.07 -2.65
C LEU A 58 0.11 1.13 -2.66
N ILE A 59 0.74 1.96 -1.82
CA ILE A 59 2.20 1.95 -1.69
C ILE A 59 2.67 0.66 -1.00
N VAL A 60 1.86 0.11 -0.10
CA VAL A 60 2.15 -1.15 0.59
C VAL A 60 1.87 -2.34 -0.32
N VAL A 61 0.83 -2.29 -1.15
CA VAL A 61 0.62 -3.27 -2.23
C VAL A 61 1.84 -3.32 -3.17
N ALA A 62 2.34 -2.16 -3.59
CA ALA A 62 3.54 -2.08 -4.42
C ALA A 62 4.78 -2.66 -3.72
N LEU A 63 4.93 -2.40 -2.42
CA LEU A 63 6.01 -2.94 -1.60
C LEU A 63 5.93 -4.47 -1.48
N ILE A 64 4.78 -5.03 -1.08
CA ILE A 64 4.59 -6.49 -0.98
C ILE A 64 4.83 -7.18 -2.32
N HIS A 65 4.40 -6.56 -3.44
CA HIS A 65 4.70 -7.06 -4.77
C HIS A 65 6.22 -7.14 -5.04
N GLY A 66 6.97 -6.10 -4.67
CA GLY A 66 8.42 -6.07 -4.83
C GLY A 66 9.17 -7.04 -3.91
N GLU A 67 8.68 -7.22 -2.69
CA GLU A 67 9.34 -8.02 -1.65
C GLU A 67 9.10 -9.53 -1.81
N SER A 68 7.86 -9.95 -2.00
CA SER A 68 7.49 -11.38 -1.95
C SER A 68 6.58 -11.83 -3.08
N ARG A 69 6.17 -10.92 -3.97
CA ARG A 69 5.13 -11.18 -4.97
C ARG A 69 3.87 -11.80 -4.33
N PHE A 70 3.49 -11.32 -3.13
CA PHE A 70 2.36 -11.82 -2.34
C PHE A 70 2.48 -13.28 -1.86
N THR A 71 3.69 -13.83 -1.82
CA THR A 71 3.97 -15.16 -1.27
C THR A 71 4.32 -15.05 0.21
N ASN A 72 3.37 -15.38 1.10
CA ASN A 72 3.51 -15.19 2.55
C ASN A 72 4.48 -16.17 3.24
N LEU A 73 4.89 -17.23 2.55
CA LEU A 73 5.88 -18.20 3.06
C LEU A 73 7.30 -17.89 2.58
N THR A 74 7.51 -16.74 1.92
CA THR A 74 8.83 -16.36 1.41
C THR A 74 9.80 -16.15 2.56
N LYS A 75 10.93 -16.85 2.49
CA LYS A 75 12.10 -16.64 3.32
C LYS A 75 13.28 -16.35 2.41
N ASN A 76 14.02 -15.29 2.69
CA ASN A 76 15.28 -15.03 1.99
C ASN A 76 16.51 -15.46 2.82
N ARG A 77 17.68 -15.41 2.19
CA ARG A 77 18.96 -15.79 2.82
C ARG A 77 19.40 -14.82 3.92
N THR A 78 18.84 -13.61 3.94
CA THR A 78 19.19 -12.53 4.89
C THR A 78 18.28 -12.50 6.11
N ASN A 79 17.51 -13.56 6.39
CA ASN A 79 16.58 -13.63 7.52
C ASN A 79 15.42 -12.62 7.44
N ASP A 80 14.93 -12.34 6.24
CA ASP A 80 13.68 -11.65 6.01
C ASP A 80 12.55 -12.66 5.71
N TYR A 81 11.35 -12.37 6.25
CA TYR A 81 10.25 -13.32 6.30
C TYR A 81 8.93 -12.70 5.82
N GLY A 82 8.14 -13.50 5.13
CA GLY A 82 6.73 -13.24 4.80
C GLY A 82 6.49 -12.19 3.71
N LEU A 83 5.26 -11.68 3.68
CA LEU A 83 4.76 -10.80 2.61
C LEU A 83 5.61 -9.54 2.40
N MET A 84 6.03 -8.93 3.50
CA MET A 84 6.76 -7.67 3.52
C MET A 84 8.27 -7.88 3.77
N GLN A 85 8.74 -9.13 3.84
CA GLN A 85 10.16 -9.44 4.07
C GLN A 85 10.72 -8.70 5.31
N ILE A 86 10.18 -9.00 6.48
CA ILE A 86 10.60 -8.39 7.74
C ILE A 86 11.84 -9.11 8.28
N HIS A 87 12.90 -8.35 8.52
CA HIS A 87 14.15 -8.88 9.05
C HIS A 87 14.03 -9.27 10.53
N TRP A 88 14.23 -10.55 10.84
CA TRP A 88 14.06 -11.09 12.20
C TRP A 88 14.88 -10.37 13.28
N GLN A 89 16.15 -10.04 12.98
CA GLN A 89 17.09 -9.51 13.97
C GLN A 89 17.18 -7.97 14.01
N ARG A 90 16.52 -7.25 13.09
CA ARG A 90 16.67 -5.77 13.02
C ARG A 90 15.71 -5.02 13.94
N VAL A 91 14.80 -5.74 14.58
CA VAL A 91 13.57 -5.15 15.10
C VAL A 91 13.40 -5.49 16.58
N PRO A 92 13.82 -4.61 17.51
CA PRO A 92 13.78 -4.90 18.96
C PRO A 92 12.39 -5.23 19.50
N TRP A 93 11.33 -4.69 18.87
CA TRP A 93 9.95 -4.93 19.28
C TRP A 93 9.42 -6.33 18.90
N LEU A 94 10.20 -7.15 18.19
CA LEU A 94 9.92 -8.59 18.00
C LEU A 94 10.31 -9.45 19.20
N LYS A 95 10.82 -8.87 20.30
CA LYS A 95 11.15 -9.61 21.53
C LYS A 95 9.95 -10.45 21.99
N GLY A 96 10.17 -11.73 22.23
CA GLY A 96 9.13 -12.69 22.64
C GLY A 96 8.27 -13.26 21.51
N LYS A 97 8.57 -12.93 20.25
CA LYS A 97 7.96 -13.59 19.08
C LYS A 97 8.79 -14.79 18.62
N LYS A 98 8.24 -15.57 17.70
CA LYS A 98 8.93 -16.63 16.95
C LYS A 98 9.06 -16.21 15.49
N ARG A 99 10.08 -16.72 14.78
CA ARG A 99 10.26 -16.49 13.33
C ARG A 99 9.03 -16.90 12.52
N SER A 100 8.37 -17.98 12.93
CA SER A 100 7.13 -18.48 12.33
C SER A 100 5.99 -17.46 12.38
N ASP A 101 5.97 -16.56 13.37
CA ASP A 101 4.94 -15.54 13.48
C ASP A 101 5.01 -14.57 12.30
N LEU A 102 6.20 -14.34 11.72
CA LEU A 102 6.36 -13.52 10.53
C LEU A 102 5.84 -14.20 9.24
N MET A 103 5.47 -15.47 9.28
CA MET A 103 4.81 -16.15 8.15
C MET A 103 3.28 -15.99 8.21
N ASP A 104 2.73 -15.59 9.37
CA ASP A 104 1.32 -15.20 9.47
C ASP A 104 1.09 -13.88 8.72
N PRO A 105 0.22 -13.85 7.70
CA PRO A 105 0.01 -12.64 6.89
C PRO A 105 -0.41 -11.42 7.70
N LYS A 106 -1.26 -11.61 8.70
CA LYS A 106 -1.81 -10.52 9.53
C LYS A 106 -0.70 -9.90 10.38
N PHE A 107 0.10 -10.73 11.06
CA PHE A 107 1.24 -10.25 11.84
C PHE A 107 2.32 -9.65 10.94
N ASN A 108 2.63 -10.25 9.80
CA ASN A 108 3.65 -9.76 8.87
C ASN A 108 3.29 -8.37 8.29
N ILE A 109 2.03 -8.17 7.89
CA ILE A 109 1.55 -6.87 7.42
C ILE A 109 1.64 -5.83 8.55
N TYR A 110 1.16 -6.16 9.75
CA TYR A 110 1.30 -5.28 10.92
C TYR A 110 2.77 -4.90 11.16
N ALA A 111 3.67 -5.89 11.12
CA ALA A 111 5.09 -5.71 11.31
C ALA A 111 5.71 -4.75 10.28
N GLY A 112 5.38 -4.92 9.00
CA GLY A 112 5.86 -4.04 7.96
C GLY A 112 5.33 -2.62 8.07
N PHE A 113 4.09 -2.41 8.51
CA PHE A 113 3.59 -1.06 8.79
C PHE A 113 4.30 -0.39 9.96
N MET A 114 4.65 -1.13 11.01
CA MET A 114 5.44 -0.62 12.13
C MET A 114 6.83 -0.16 11.67
N GLU A 115 7.49 -0.98 10.86
CA GLU A 115 8.80 -0.69 10.26
C GLU A 115 8.74 0.54 9.32
N LEU A 116 7.78 0.59 8.40
CA LEU A 116 7.60 1.74 7.50
C LEU A 116 7.30 3.03 8.27
N ALA A 117 6.47 2.95 9.32
CA ALA A 117 6.16 4.10 10.15
C ALA A 117 7.39 4.60 10.93
N TYR A 118 8.23 3.70 11.42
CA TYR A 118 9.51 4.05 12.02
C TYR A 118 10.39 4.82 11.03
N TRP A 119 10.63 4.26 9.84
CA TRP A 119 11.50 4.90 8.84
C TRP A 119 10.94 6.23 8.33
N ARG A 120 9.62 6.34 8.18
CA ARG A 120 8.96 7.61 7.83
C ARG A 120 9.15 8.66 8.91
N ARG A 121 8.97 8.32 10.20
CA ARG A 121 9.22 9.24 11.31
C ARG A 121 10.69 9.67 11.38
N TRP A 122 11.60 8.71 11.28
CA TRP A 122 13.04 8.97 11.33
C TRP A 122 13.49 9.89 10.18
N CYS A 123 13.02 9.63 8.96
CA CYS A 123 13.30 10.48 7.80
C CYS A 123 12.72 11.88 7.99
N ASN A 124 11.49 12.00 8.50
CA ASN A 124 10.86 13.30 8.73
C ASN A 124 11.55 14.12 9.82
N GLY A 125 11.99 13.49 10.91
CA GLY A 125 12.74 14.17 11.98
C GLY A 125 14.12 14.65 11.51
N LYS A 126 14.79 13.88 10.64
CA LYS A 126 16.14 14.25 10.14
C LYS A 126 16.15 15.19 8.93
N ARG A 127 15.12 15.14 8.08
CA ARG A 127 15.11 15.81 6.76
C ARG A 127 13.84 16.63 6.49
N GLY A 128 13.02 16.85 7.52
CA GLY A 128 11.70 17.49 7.42
C GLY A 128 10.63 16.58 6.77
N VAL A 129 9.37 17.02 6.75
CA VAL A 129 8.23 16.29 6.14
C VAL A 129 8.43 15.91 4.65
N LYS A 130 9.44 16.48 4.00
CA LYS A 130 9.90 16.15 2.63
C LYS A 130 11.01 15.08 2.62
N GLY A 131 11.23 14.35 3.71
CA GLY A 131 12.20 13.26 3.82
C GLY A 131 11.79 12.03 2.99
N HIS A 132 11.88 12.13 1.66
CA HIS A 132 11.22 11.23 0.70
C HIS A 132 11.83 9.83 0.51
N ARG A 133 12.74 9.36 1.36
CA ARG A 133 13.50 8.10 1.14
C ARG A 133 13.22 6.98 2.14
N TRP A 134 12.14 7.08 2.90
CA TRP A 134 11.81 6.08 3.92
C TRP A 134 11.62 4.66 3.33
N ILE A 135 11.20 4.55 2.06
CA ILE A 135 11.16 3.26 1.33
C ILE A 135 12.58 2.71 1.08
N GLY A 136 13.55 3.56 0.71
CA GLY A 136 14.93 3.11 0.57
C GLY A 136 15.52 2.62 1.89
N HIS A 137 15.19 3.31 2.99
CA HIS A 137 15.62 2.94 4.33
C HIS A 137 14.95 1.66 4.84
N TYR A 138 13.70 1.38 4.44
CA TYR A 138 13.04 0.12 4.73
C TYR A 138 13.88 -1.09 4.27
N PHE A 139 14.45 -1.01 3.06
CA PHE A 139 15.26 -2.09 2.49
C PHE A 139 16.70 -2.13 3.04
N ASN A 140 17.39 -0.98 3.04
CA ASN A 140 18.83 -0.93 3.34
C ASN A 140 19.18 -0.45 4.76
N GLY A 141 18.20 -0.17 5.61
CA GLY A 141 18.43 0.49 6.88
C GLY A 141 19.12 1.84 6.70
N ASN A 142 20.15 2.13 7.49
CA ASN A 142 20.92 3.39 7.40
C ASN A 142 21.84 3.46 6.17
N SER A 143 22.06 2.35 5.46
CA SER A 143 23.03 2.24 4.37
C SER A 143 22.39 2.38 2.99
N VAL A 144 21.49 3.34 2.79
CA VAL A 144 20.84 3.59 1.49
C VAL A 144 21.87 4.09 0.47
N LYS A 145 22.45 3.17 -0.30
CA LYS A 145 23.47 3.45 -1.33
C LYS A 145 22.88 3.68 -2.72
N SER A 146 21.66 3.22 -2.99
CA SER A 146 21.02 3.30 -4.31
C SER A 146 19.53 3.60 -4.22
N ARG A 147 19.01 4.29 -5.23
CA ARG A 147 17.57 4.58 -5.40
C ARG A 147 16.83 3.51 -6.20
N ARG A 148 17.53 2.49 -6.71
CA ARG A 148 16.92 1.47 -7.60
C ARG A 148 15.71 0.79 -6.96
N TYR A 149 15.83 0.38 -5.70
CA TYR A 149 14.74 -0.22 -4.93
C TYR A 149 13.56 0.73 -4.77
N GLU A 150 13.80 1.94 -4.25
CA GLU A 150 12.78 2.99 -4.09
C GLU A 150 12.07 3.28 -5.43
N TRP A 151 12.82 3.40 -6.52
CA TRP A 151 12.27 3.65 -7.85
C TRP A 151 11.40 2.51 -8.36
N ALA A 152 11.78 1.26 -8.13
CA ALA A 152 10.97 0.11 -8.50
C ALA A 152 9.63 0.13 -7.75
N ILE A 153 9.64 0.34 -6.44
CA ILE A 153 8.42 0.44 -5.63
C ILE A 153 7.57 1.63 -6.06
N MET A 154 8.15 2.82 -6.23
CA MET A 154 7.42 4.02 -6.62
C MET A 154 6.86 3.96 -8.05
N ARG A 155 7.56 3.28 -8.97
CA ARG A 155 7.05 3.00 -10.32
C ARG A 155 5.81 2.12 -10.25
N MET A 156 5.86 1.05 -9.46
CA MET A 156 4.70 0.18 -9.26
C MET A 156 3.54 0.92 -8.58
N TYR A 157 3.82 1.70 -7.54
CA TYR A 157 2.82 2.52 -6.88
C TYR A 157 2.10 3.49 -7.83
N ARG A 158 2.84 4.18 -8.71
CA ARG A 158 2.23 5.06 -9.73
C ARG A 158 1.35 4.28 -10.72
N LYS A 159 1.78 3.08 -11.13
CA LYS A 159 0.97 2.18 -11.97
C LYS A 159 -0.35 1.83 -11.28
N LEU A 160 -0.31 1.50 -9.99
CA LEU A 160 -1.50 1.19 -9.20
C LEU A 160 -2.41 2.41 -9.00
N LEU A 161 -1.85 3.60 -8.77
CA LEU A 161 -2.64 4.84 -8.70
C LEU A 161 -3.37 5.12 -10.02
N HIS A 162 -2.68 4.94 -11.14
CA HIS A 162 -3.28 5.11 -12.46
C HIS A 162 -4.42 4.10 -12.68
N TYR A 163 -4.18 2.83 -12.38
CA TYR A 163 -5.20 1.77 -12.44
C TYR A 163 -6.42 2.08 -11.56
N ALA A 164 -6.22 2.50 -10.31
CA ALA A 164 -7.32 2.84 -9.42
C ALA A 164 -8.14 4.03 -9.94
N LYS A 165 -7.49 5.04 -10.54
CA LYS A 165 -8.18 6.20 -11.15
C LYS A 165 -9.04 5.77 -12.34
N THR A 166 -8.50 4.97 -13.26
CA THR A 166 -9.24 4.52 -14.45
C THR A 166 -10.39 3.59 -14.07
N ARG A 167 -10.19 2.69 -13.10
CA ARG A 167 -11.24 1.82 -12.56
C ARG A 167 -12.37 2.62 -11.93
N LYS A 168 -12.05 3.62 -11.09
CA LYS A 168 -13.05 4.51 -10.48
C LYS A 168 -13.87 5.26 -11.52
N ALA A 169 -13.22 5.80 -12.57
CA ALA A 169 -13.91 6.48 -13.67
C ALA A 169 -14.88 5.54 -14.40
N LYS A 170 -14.45 4.31 -14.69
CA LYS A 170 -15.29 3.28 -15.32
C LYS A 170 -16.51 2.92 -14.46
N ILE A 171 -16.34 2.78 -13.15
CA ILE A 171 -17.45 2.51 -12.22
C ILE A 171 -18.45 3.68 -12.18
N SER A 172 -17.97 4.94 -12.17
CA SER A 172 -18.85 6.13 -12.22
C SER A 172 -19.71 6.14 -13.49
N TYR A 173 -19.06 5.95 -14.64
CA TYR A 173 -19.73 5.92 -15.94
C TYR A 173 -20.86 4.88 -16.00
N TYR A 174 -20.63 3.65 -15.54
CA TYR A 174 -21.70 2.63 -15.55
C TYR A 174 -22.84 2.93 -14.58
N ARG A 175 -22.56 3.53 -13.41
CA ARG A 175 -23.61 3.95 -12.47
C ARG A 175 -24.48 5.04 -13.06
N GLU A 176 -23.88 6.03 -13.71
CA GLU A 176 -24.59 7.10 -14.41
C GLU A 176 -25.43 6.57 -15.58
N ALA A 177 -24.86 5.67 -16.39
CA ALA A 177 -25.57 5.04 -17.50
C ALA A 177 -26.79 4.21 -17.03
N GLN A 178 -26.64 3.42 -15.96
CA GLN A 178 -27.75 2.64 -15.39
C GLN A 178 -28.82 3.54 -14.73
N GLY A 179 -28.41 4.63 -14.06
CA GLY A 179 -29.34 5.61 -13.51
C GLY A 179 -30.14 6.33 -14.61
N ALA A 180 -29.48 6.74 -15.69
CA ALA A 180 -30.12 7.36 -16.86
C ALA A 180 -31.09 6.40 -17.56
N HIS A 181 -30.75 5.10 -17.64
CA HIS A 181 -31.63 4.09 -18.23
C HIS A 181 -32.90 3.85 -17.41
N LYS A 182 -32.80 3.87 -16.07
CA LYS A 182 -33.95 3.79 -15.17
C LYS A 182 -34.86 5.02 -15.27
N TYR A 183 -34.28 6.22 -15.36
CA TYR A 183 -35.04 7.47 -15.49
C TYR A 183 -35.82 7.54 -16.82
N ARG A 184 -35.22 7.09 -17.93
CA ARG A 184 -35.89 7.03 -19.24
C ARG A 184 -37.03 6.00 -19.28
N ALA A 185 -36.85 4.84 -18.65
CA ALA A 185 -37.91 3.83 -18.57
C ALA A 185 -39.12 4.33 -17.76
N HIS A 186 -38.90 5.10 -16.69
CA HIS A 186 -39.98 5.65 -15.86
C HIS A 186 -40.77 6.76 -16.57
N ARG A 187 -40.14 7.51 -17.49
CA ARG A 187 -40.79 8.55 -18.30
C ARG A 187 -41.58 8.01 -19.50
N ALA A 188 -41.28 6.79 -19.94
CA ALA A 188 -41.99 6.13 -21.04
C ALA A 188 -43.26 5.38 -20.58
N LEU A 189 -43.47 5.28 -19.26
CA LEU A 189 -44.61 4.62 -18.62
C LEU A 189 -45.55 5.61 -17.89
N SER A 190 -45.26 6.91 -17.98
CA SER A 190 -46.02 8.03 -17.41
C SER A 190 -46.58 8.90 -18.53
#